data_AF-A0A2G9TQD5-F1
#
_entry.id   AF-A0A2G9TQD5-F1
#
_cell.length_a   1.000
_cell.length_b   1.000
_cell.length_c   1.000
_cell.angle_alpha   90.00
_cell.angle_beta   90.00
_cell.angle_gamma   90.00
#
_symmetry.space_group_name_H-M   'P 1'
#
loop_
_entity.id
_entity.type
_entity.pdbx_description
1 polymer ?
#
loop_
_entity_poly.entity_id
_entity_poly.type
_entity_poly.pdbx_seq_one_letter_code
_entity_poly.pdbx_strand_id
1 'polypeptide(L)'
;MTTPAVPTTTQGSRRKVPIVSLGDVDQPKTCDEFKDRTDAVKTIYINAGKVDVYCQYGTSGAYTVIQSRGSNDATSFNHEVEVYKKPFGIPGKGNNFWLGLDNMVALTSQGKYDLLIEVCCAGINSVQFYKNFSVS
;
A
#
# COMPACT_ATOMS: atom_id res chain seq x y z
N MET A 1 54.75 -11.26 56.36
CA MET A 1 53.64 -11.85 55.58
C MET A 1 52.73 -10.71 55.15
N THR A 2 52.90 -10.20 53.94
CA THR A 2 52.17 -9.05 53.39
C THR A 2 51.30 -9.53 52.22
N THR A 3 49.99 -9.34 52.34
CA THR A 3 48.97 -9.64 51.32
C THR A 3 49.16 -8.80 50.04
N PRO A 4 48.95 -9.35 48.83
CA PRO A 4 48.87 -8.54 47.61
C PRO A 4 47.50 -7.87 47.47
N ALA A 5 47.49 -6.63 46.97
CA ALA A 5 46.30 -5.86 46.65
C ALA A 5 45.59 -6.37 45.38
N VAL A 6 44.26 -6.35 45.40
CA VAL A 6 43.36 -6.69 44.28
C VAL A 6 43.31 -5.52 43.28
N PRO A 7 43.33 -5.75 41.95
CA PRO A 7 43.20 -4.67 40.98
C PRO A 7 41.72 -4.28 40.77
N THR A 8 41.42 -2.99 40.96
CA THR A 8 40.11 -2.39 40.67
C THR A 8 39.91 -2.28 39.16
N THR A 9 38.92 -2.99 38.62
CA THR A 9 38.50 -2.84 37.22
C THR A 9 37.51 -1.68 37.09
N THR A 10 37.90 -0.64 36.37
CA THR A 10 37.08 0.53 36.02
C THR A 10 35.91 0.10 35.14
N GLN A 11 34.68 0.32 35.62
CA GLN A 11 33.45 -0.01 34.91
C GLN A 11 33.17 1.04 33.82
N GLY A 12 33.51 0.72 32.57
CA GLY A 12 33.20 1.56 31.42
C GLY A 12 31.69 1.65 31.18
N SER A 13 31.15 2.86 31.23
CA SER A 13 29.75 3.17 30.91
C SER A 13 29.47 2.85 29.43
N ARG A 14 28.77 1.73 29.18
CA ARG A 14 28.20 1.44 27.85
C ARG A 14 27.12 2.47 27.54
N ARG A 15 27.36 3.33 26.55
CA ARG A 15 26.27 4.03 25.87
C ARG A 15 25.30 2.98 25.32
N LYS A 16 24.05 2.97 25.80
CA LYS A 16 22.97 2.22 25.16
C LYS A 16 22.77 2.83 23.77
N VAL A 17 23.15 2.10 22.73
CA VAL A 17 22.69 2.36 21.37
C VAL A 17 21.17 2.21 21.40
N PRO A 18 20.36 3.16 20.91
CA PRO A 18 18.92 2.97 20.83
C PRO A 18 18.68 1.81 19.87
N ILE A 19 18.18 0.69 20.38
CA ILE A 19 17.59 -0.34 19.54
C ILE A 19 16.33 0.30 18.99
N VAL A 20 16.38 0.77 17.74
CA VAL A 20 15.19 1.18 17.02
C VAL A 20 14.31 -0.06 16.95
N SER A 21 13.16 -0.02 17.62
CA SER A 21 12.14 -1.06 17.53
C SER A 21 11.84 -1.28 16.05
N LEU A 22 11.91 -2.52 15.58
CA LEU A 22 11.46 -2.91 14.23
C LEU A 22 9.95 -2.64 13.98
N GLY A 23 9.25 -2.00 14.93
CA GLY A 23 7.83 -1.68 14.87
C GLY A 23 7.45 -0.33 14.24
N ASP A 24 8.41 0.55 13.93
CA ASP A 24 8.09 1.91 13.45
C ASP A 24 8.61 2.20 12.03
N VAL A 25 8.63 1.19 11.15
CA VAL A 25 8.70 1.47 9.71
C VAL A 25 7.31 1.89 9.29
N ASP A 26 7.08 3.20 9.14
CA ASP A 26 5.86 3.73 8.55
C ASP A 26 5.68 3.08 7.17
N GLN A 27 4.69 2.20 7.08
CA GLN A 27 4.46 1.34 5.94
C GLN A 27 3.53 2.07 4.97
N PRO A 28 3.86 2.12 3.67
CA PRO A 28 3.10 2.92 2.72
C PRO A 28 1.66 2.41 2.63
N LYS A 29 0.69 3.29 2.90
CA LYS A 29 -0.74 2.97 2.83
C LYS A 29 -1.28 3.13 1.42
N THR A 30 -0.69 4.04 0.65
CA THR A 30 -1.06 4.36 -0.73
C THR A 30 0.16 4.60 -1.61
N CYS A 31 -0.06 4.63 -2.92
CA CYS A 31 1.01 4.69 -3.91
C CYS A 31 1.77 6.02 -3.89
N ASP A 32 1.17 7.09 -3.37
CA ASP A 32 1.78 8.42 -3.22
C ASP A 32 2.84 8.47 -2.11
N GLU A 33 2.79 7.55 -1.14
CA GLU A 33 3.74 7.48 -0.02
C GLU A 33 5.09 6.83 -0.40
N PHE A 34 5.17 6.16 -1.56
CA PHE A 34 6.43 5.60 -2.04
C PHE A 34 7.37 6.67 -2.61
N LYS A 35 8.65 6.58 -2.23
CA LYS A 35 9.74 7.39 -2.81
C LYS A 35 10.06 7.00 -4.26
N ASP A 36 10.05 5.70 -4.54
CA ASP A 36 10.17 5.20 -5.90
C ASP A 36 8.87 5.48 -6.66
N ARG A 37 8.96 6.20 -7.77
CA ARG A 37 7.83 6.63 -8.61
C ARG A 37 7.73 5.81 -9.90
N THR A 38 8.28 4.60 -9.90
CA THR A 38 8.16 3.65 -11.03
C THR A 38 6.79 2.97 -11.02
N ASP A 39 6.12 3.00 -12.17
CA ASP A 39 4.90 2.23 -12.43
C ASP A 39 5.16 0.73 -12.22
N ALA A 40 4.57 0.17 -11.16
CA ALA A 40 4.81 -1.22 -10.78
C ALA A 40 3.74 -1.71 -9.81
N VAL A 41 3.68 -3.04 -9.66
CA VAL A 41 2.97 -3.64 -8.53
C VAL A 41 3.79 -3.41 -7.26
N LYS A 42 3.16 -2.88 -6.21
CA LYS A 42 3.78 -2.61 -4.90
C LYS A 42 2.85 -3.07 -3.78
N THR A 43 3.44 -3.50 -2.66
CA THR A 43 2.69 -3.88 -1.47
C THR A 43 2.41 -2.65 -0.61
N ILE A 44 1.12 -2.35 -0.38
CA ILE A 44 0.65 -1.33 0.55
C ILE A 44 0.04 -1.97 1.80
N TYR A 45 -0.18 -1.15 2.82
CA TYR A 45 -0.63 -1.58 4.14
C TYR A 45 -1.89 -0.84 4.58
N ILE A 46 -3.02 -1.53 4.59
CA ILE A 46 -4.33 -0.98 4.97
C ILE A 46 -4.79 -1.71 6.25
N ASN A 47 -4.99 -0.96 7.35
CA ASN A 47 -5.34 -1.54 8.66
C ASN A 47 -4.42 -2.69 9.11
N ALA A 48 -3.11 -2.53 8.92
CA ALA A 48 -2.07 -3.55 9.15
C ALA A 48 -2.17 -4.80 8.25
N GLY A 49 -3.13 -4.87 7.35
CA GLY A 49 -3.22 -5.87 6.28
C GLY A 49 -2.36 -5.49 5.08
N LYS A 50 -1.66 -6.47 4.50
CA LYS A 50 -0.87 -6.31 3.28
C LYS A 50 -1.76 -6.55 2.06
N VAL A 51 -1.63 -5.68 1.05
CA VAL A 51 -2.26 -5.89 -0.25
C VAL A 51 -1.35 -5.39 -1.35
N ASP A 52 -1.21 -6.17 -2.41
CA ASP A 52 -0.49 -5.76 -3.62
C ASP A 52 -1.44 -4.96 -4.51
N VAL A 53 -0.95 -3.81 -4.99
CA VAL A 53 -1.69 -2.90 -5.87
C VAL A 53 -0.80 -2.48 -7.03
N TYR A 54 -1.42 -2.16 -8.17
CA TYR A 54 -0.69 -1.46 -9.22
C TYR A 54 -0.63 0.03 -8.88
N CYS A 55 0.59 0.54 -8.75
CA CYS A 55 0.85 1.97 -8.61
C CYS A 55 1.11 2.55 -10.00
N GLN A 56 0.28 3.51 -10.40
CA GLN A 56 0.48 4.29 -11.61
C GLN A 56 0.86 5.72 -11.22
N TYR A 57 1.92 6.24 -11.82
CA TYR A 57 2.44 7.56 -11.56
C TYR A 57 2.27 8.43 -12.81
N GLY A 58 1.54 9.54 -12.66
CA GLY A 58 1.43 10.56 -13.69
C GLY A 58 2.37 11.74 -13.42
N THR A 59 2.42 12.68 -14.36
CA THR A 59 3.21 13.93 -14.23
C THR A 59 2.85 14.74 -12.97
N SER A 60 1.60 14.62 -12.50
CA SER A 60 1.05 15.43 -11.40
C SER A 60 0.44 14.62 -10.25
N GLY A 61 0.53 13.28 -10.27
CA GLY A 61 -0.20 12.45 -9.31
C GLY A 61 0.35 11.04 -9.16
N ALA A 62 -0.08 10.39 -8.08
CA ALA A 62 0.09 8.95 -7.87
C ALA A 62 -1.29 8.33 -7.70
N TYR A 63 -1.47 7.16 -8.31
CA TYR A 63 -2.74 6.46 -8.31
C TYR A 63 -2.53 5.07 -7.73
N THR A 64 -3.24 4.78 -6.65
CA THR A 64 -3.47 3.41 -6.19
C THR A 64 -4.64 2.85 -6.99
N VAL A 65 -4.37 1.89 -7.88
CA VAL A 65 -5.43 1.29 -8.68
C VAL A 65 -6.31 0.41 -7.79
N ILE A 66 -7.57 0.81 -7.60
CA ILE A 66 -8.55 0.09 -6.76
C ILE A 66 -9.40 -0.91 -7.57
N GLN A 67 -9.50 -0.71 -8.88
CA GLN A 67 -10.15 -1.62 -9.82
C GLN A 67 -9.50 -1.49 -11.21
N SER A 68 -9.27 -2.61 -11.89
CA SER A 68 -8.90 -2.61 -13.31
C SER A 68 -9.60 -3.72 -14.07
N ARG A 69 -9.86 -3.49 -15.37
CA ARG A 69 -10.34 -4.49 -16.33
C ARG A 69 -9.39 -4.57 -17.51
N GLY A 70 -9.08 -5.79 -17.96
CA GLY A 70 -8.21 -6.00 -19.11
C GLY A 70 -8.27 -7.43 -19.65
N SER A 71 -7.37 -7.76 -20.56
CA SER A 71 -7.37 -9.03 -21.32
C SER A 71 -6.19 -9.95 -21.00
N ASN A 72 -5.30 -9.56 -20.08
CA ASN A 72 -4.08 -10.33 -19.77
C ASN A 72 -4.36 -11.53 -18.84
N ASP A 73 -5.50 -11.54 -18.15
CA ASP A 73 -5.94 -12.65 -17.30
C ASP A 73 -7.47 -12.85 -17.38
N ALA A 74 -7.93 -14.00 -16.90
CA ALA A 74 -9.33 -14.44 -16.99
C ALA A 74 -10.10 -14.31 -15.65
N THR A 75 -9.67 -13.44 -14.72
CA THR A 75 -10.36 -13.25 -13.45
C THR A 75 -11.81 -12.79 -13.68
N SER A 76 -12.76 -13.55 -13.11
CA SER A 76 -14.18 -13.22 -13.19
C SER A 76 -14.51 -11.97 -12.37
N PHE A 77 -15.50 -11.22 -12.83
CA PHE A 77 -16.16 -10.15 -12.07
C PHE A 77 -17.65 -10.48 -11.88
N ASN A 78 -18.02 -11.75 -12.01
CA ASN A 78 -19.36 -12.24 -11.70
C ASN A 78 -19.28 -13.06 -10.41
N HIS A 79 -19.42 -12.37 -9.28
CA HIS A 79 -19.29 -12.93 -7.95
C HIS A 79 -20.43 -12.48 -7.04
N GLU A 80 -20.62 -13.19 -5.93
CA GLU A 80 -21.52 -12.76 -4.86
C GLU A 80 -20.91 -11.57 -4.08
N VAL A 81 -21.78 -10.81 -3.41
CA VAL A 81 -21.39 -9.60 -2.64
C VAL A 81 -20.29 -9.90 -1.62
N GLU A 82 -20.29 -11.07 -1.00
CA GLU A 82 -19.27 -11.45 0.00
C GLU A 82 -17.85 -11.47 -0.58
N VAL A 83 -17.70 -11.90 -1.84
CA VAL A 83 -16.39 -11.93 -2.51
C VAL A 83 -15.86 -10.51 -2.73
N TYR A 84 -16.73 -9.55 -3.04
CA TYR A 84 -16.34 -8.16 -3.24
C TYR A 84 -15.83 -7.45 -1.99
N LYS A 85 -16.02 -8.01 -0.79
CA LYS A 85 -15.45 -7.45 0.44
C LYS A 85 -13.92 -7.56 0.47
N LYS A 86 -13.35 -8.59 -0.16
CA LYS A 86 -11.91 -8.88 -0.15
C LYS A 86 -11.26 -8.59 -1.51
N PRO A 87 -9.92 -8.44 -1.55
CA PRO A 87 -9.21 -8.35 -2.81
C PRO A 87 -9.38 -9.61 -3.66
N PHE A 88 -9.49 -9.46 -4.97
CA PHE A 88 -9.38 -10.57 -5.92
C PHE A 88 -8.79 -10.11 -7.26
N GLY A 89 -8.32 -11.07 -8.05
CA GLY A 89 -7.65 -10.83 -9.32
C GLY A 89 -6.16 -10.54 -9.17
N ILE A 90 -5.56 -10.01 -10.24
CA ILE A 90 -4.11 -9.82 -10.36
C ILE A 90 -3.84 -8.32 -10.56
N PRO A 91 -3.18 -7.63 -9.61
CA PRO A 91 -2.75 -6.25 -9.84
C PRO A 91 -1.83 -6.15 -11.05
N GLY A 92 -1.99 -5.10 -11.86
CA GLY A 92 -1.08 -4.84 -12.96
C GLY A 92 -1.78 -4.24 -14.17
N LYS A 93 -0.99 -3.63 -15.06
CA LYS A 93 -1.50 -3.06 -16.30
C LYS A 93 -2.09 -4.17 -17.20
N GLY A 94 -3.33 -3.98 -17.63
CA GLY A 94 -4.05 -4.91 -18.50
C GLY A 94 -4.60 -6.16 -17.80
N ASN A 95 -4.46 -6.25 -16.47
CA ASN A 95 -5.05 -7.31 -15.67
C ASN A 95 -6.41 -6.88 -15.08
N ASN A 96 -7.18 -7.87 -14.61
CA ASN A 96 -8.42 -7.73 -13.90
C ASN A 96 -8.14 -7.78 -12.38
N PHE A 97 -8.48 -6.70 -11.68
CA PHE A 97 -8.19 -6.56 -10.24
C PHE A 97 -9.29 -5.80 -9.51
N TRP A 98 -9.57 -6.20 -8.28
CA TRP A 98 -10.46 -5.52 -7.34
C TRP A 98 -9.80 -5.45 -5.96
N LEU A 99 -9.73 -4.26 -5.37
CA LEU A 99 -9.08 -4.04 -4.07
C LEU A 99 -9.86 -4.62 -2.87
N GLY A 100 -11.18 -4.79 -3.01
CA GLY A 100 -12.06 -5.18 -1.91
C GLY A 100 -12.73 -3.98 -1.22
N LEU A 101 -14.03 -4.10 -0.93
CA LEU A 101 -14.81 -3.06 -0.26
C LEU A 101 -14.29 -2.75 1.14
N ASP A 102 -13.91 -3.77 1.91
CA ASP A 102 -13.38 -3.56 3.28
C ASP A 102 -12.13 -2.68 3.26
N ASN A 103 -11.26 -2.90 2.26
CA ASN A 103 -10.04 -2.12 2.07
C ASN A 103 -10.36 -0.69 1.61
N MET A 104 -11.31 -0.50 0.69
CA MET A 104 -11.71 0.83 0.23
C MET A 104 -12.39 1.65 1.33
N VAL A 105 -13.23 1.05 2.17
CA VAL A 105 -13.81 1.68 3.36
C VAL A 105 -12.70 2.09 4.32
N ALA A 106 -11.80 1.16 4.65
CA ALA A 106 -10.68 1.44 5.54
C ALA A 106 -9.78 2.56 5.01
N LEU A 107 -9.44 2.55 3.73
CA LEU A 107 -8.60 3.55 3.08
C LEU A 107 -9.27 4.92 3.13
N THR A 108 -10.49 5.03 2.61
CA THR A 108 -11.18 6.31 2.47
C THR A 108 -11.67 6.90 3.80
N SER A 109 -11.71 6.11 4.88
CA SER A 109 -11.94 6.61 6.25
C SER A 109 -10.72 7.30 6.87
N GLN A 110 -9.50 7.03 6.37
CA GLN A 110 -8.24 7.51 6.96
C GLN A 110 -7.70 8.79 6.30
N GLY A 111 -8.27 9.20 5.18
CA GLY A 111 -7.76 10.32 4.39
C GLY A 111 -8.77 10.84 3.39
N LYS A 112 -8.40 11.92 2.71
CA LYS A 112 -9.19 12.48 1.60
C LYS A 112 -8.58 12.01 0.29
N TYR A 113 -9.37 11.29 -0.49
CA TYR A 113 -8.95 10.77 -1.78
C TYR A 113 -9.85 11.33 -2.88
N ASP A 114 -9.26 11.59 -4.04
CA ASP A 114 -10.00 11.85 -5.26
C ASP A 114 -9.99 10.57 -6.11
N LEU A 115 -11.07 10.33 -6.86
CA LEU A 115 -11.22 9.17 -7.74
C LEU A 115 -11.06 9.58 -9.20
N LEU A 116 -10.17 8.89 -9.90
CA LEU A 116 -10.02 8.94 -11.35
C LEU A 116 -10.56 7.64 -11.96
N ILE A 117 -11.46 7.74 -12.92
CA ILE A 117 -11.93 6.62 -13.73
C ILE A 117 -11.47 6.85 -15.16
N GLU A 118 -10.60 5.98 -15.66
CA GLU A 118 -10.18 5.95 -17.05
C GLU A 118 -10.83 4.75 -17.74
N VAL A 119 -11.57 5.03 -18.80
CA VAL A 119 -12.16 4.01 -19.67
C VAL A 119 -11.55 4.16 -21.05
N CYS A 120 -10.96 3.10 -21.55
CA CYS A 120 -10.41 3.04 -22.91
C CYS A 120 -10.97 1.84 -23.68
N CYS A 121 -10.47 1.67 -24.91
CA CYS A 121 -10.81 0.58 -25.84
C CYS A 121 -12.18 0.73 -26.52
N ALA A 122 -12.43 -0.13 -27.51
CA ALA A 122 -13.64 -0.11 -28.34
C ALA A 122 -13.94 1.27 -29.00
N GLY A 123 -12.89 2.02 -29.34
CA GLY A 123 -13.00 3.35 -29.95
C GLY A 123 -13.34 4.48 -28.97
N ILE A 124 -13.41 4.19 -27.67
CA ILE A 124 -13.71 5.17 -26.62
C ILE A 124 -12.44 5.42 -25.81
N ASN A 125 -12.19 6.69 -25.50
CA ASN A 125 -11.30 7.10 -24.42
C ASN A 125 -12.06 8.15 -23.62
N SER A 126 -12.35 7.86 -22.35
CA SER A 126 -13.11 8.72 -21.45
C SER A 126 -12.44 8.74 -20.09
N VAL A 127 -12.41 9.93 -19.49
CA VAL A 127 -11.81 10.17 -18.18
C VAL A 127 -12.82 10.93 -17.34
N GLN A 128 -13.13 10.41 -16.15
CA GLN A 128 -14.01 11.05 -15.18
C GLN A 128 -13.27 11.23 -13.86
N PHE A 129 -13.41 12.41 -13.26
CA PHE A 129 -12.73 12.76 -12.02
C PHE A 129 -13.75 13.19 -10.97
N TYR A 130 -13.66 12.60 -9.78
CA TYR A 130 -14.55 12.87 -8.65
C TYR A 130 -13.72 13.27 -7.43
N LYS A 131 -14.06 14.41 -6.84
CA LYS A 131 -13.40 14.89 -5.63
C LYS A 131 -13.99 14.29 -4.38
N ASN A 132 -13.17 14.11 -3.34
CA ASN A 132 -13.60 13.63 -2.02
C ASN A 132 -14.37 12.31 -2.09
N PHE A 133 -13.83 11.36 -2.86
CA PHE A 133 -14.39 10.02 -2.95
C PHE A 133 -14.27 9.29 -1.61
N SER A 134 -15.35 8.62 -1.21
CA SER A 134 -15.38 7.76 -0.02
C SER A 134 -16.32 6.58 -0.23
N VAL A 135 -16.04 5.49 0.48
CA VAL A 135 -16.89 4.30 0.57
C VAL A 135 -17.21 4.10 2.05
N SER A 136 -18.49 3.87 2.36
CA SER A 136 -19.02 3.77 3.73
C SER A 136 -19.89 2.53 3.91
#